data_AF-A0A8H6ZFR5-F1
#
_entry.id   AF-A0A8H6ZFR5-F1
#
_cell.length_a   1.000
_cell.length_b   1.000
_cell.length_c   1.000
_cell.angle_alpha   90.00
_cell.angle_beta   90.00
_cell.angle_gamma   90.00
#
_symmetry.space_group_name_H-M   'P 1'
#
loop_
_entity.id
_entity.type
_entity.pdbx_description
1 polymer ?
#
loop_
_entity_poly.entity_id
_entity_poly.type
_entity_poly.pdbx_seq_one_letter_code
_entity_poly.pdbx_strand_id
1 'polypeptide(L)'
;MTKKPLTDLKTVLESEIKEWHFHIYFHQGNAEEHHTAMELREVVLRLRRDGAFIAVPLFRVNTEPMGPHPVGSYEVCVPAETFASVFSYLCTNRGSLSIFIL
;
A
#
# COMPACT_ATOMS: atom_id res chain seq x y z
N MET A 1 -6.10 8.56 -25.97
CA MET A 1 -5.97 7.34 -26.81
C MET A 1 -6.17 6.14 -25.92
N THR A 2 -7.18 5.30 -26.18
CA THR A 2 -7.39 4.05 -25.43
C THR A 2 -6.35 3.03 -25.88
N LYS A 3 -5.42 2.67 -24.98
CA LYS A 3 -4.55 1.51 -25.21
C LYS A 3 -5.42 0.26 -25.31
N LYS A 4 -5.27 -0.51 -26.38
CA LYS A 4 -5.89 -1.84 -26.48
C LYS A 4 -5.17 -2.79 -25.51
N PRO A 5 -5.87 -3.78 -24.93
CA PRO A 5 -5.22 -4.80 -24.11
C PRO A 5 -4.11 -5.51 -24.87
N LEU A 6 -3.00 -5.80 -24.18
CA LEU A 6 -1.92 -6.62 -24.72
C LEU A 6 -2.39 -8.07 -24.81
N THR A 7 -2.12 -8.74 -25.93
CA THR A 7 -2.50 -10.14 -26.16
C THR A 7 -1.30 -11.04 -26.43
N ASP A 8 -0.14 -10.46 -26.78
CA ASP A 8 1.10 -11.21 -26.97
C ASP A 8 1.64 -11.69 -25.62
N LEU A 9 1.78 -13.01 -25.47
CA LEU A 9 2.16 -13.65 -24.21
C LEU A 9 3.49 -13.14 -23.67
N LYS A 10 4.51 -13.05 -24.53
CA LYS A 10 5.84 -12.63 -24.12
C LYS A 10 5.82 -11.20 -23.60
N THR A 11 5.19 -10.30 -24.35
CA THR A 11 5.06 -8.89 -23.96
C THR A 11 4.29 -8.74 -22.64
N VAL A 12 3.23 -9.52 -22.42
CA VAL A 12 2.47 -9.50 -21.14
C VAL A 12 3.37 -9.87 -19.96
N LEU A 13 4.12 -10.97 -20.07
CA LEU A 13 5.01 -11.43 -18.99
C LEU A 13 6.18 -10.46 -18.74
N GLU A 14 6.74 -9.87 -19.80
CA GLU A 14 7.85 -8.92 -19.68
C GLU A 14 7.42 -7.55 -19.14
N SER A 15 6.15 -7.19 -19.31
CA SER A 15 5.60 -5.90 -18.86
C SER A 15 4.95 -5.93 -17.47
N GLU A 16 5.12 -7.03 -16.72
CA GLU A 16 4.62 -7.13 -15.36
C GLU A 16 5.17 -6.03 -14.45
N ILE A 17 4.28 -5.52 -13.61
CA ILE A 17 4.58 -4.53 -12.57
C ILE A 17 5.57 -5.16 -11.58
N LYS A 18 6.66 -4.44 -11.29
CA LYS A 18 7.72 -4.89 -10.39
C LYS A 18 7.54 -4.42 -8.95
N GLU A 19 6.75 -3.38 -8.76
CA GLU A 19 6.53 -2.73 -7.48
C GLU A 19 5.13 -2.13 -7.43
N TRP A 20 4.50 -2.25 -6.27
CA TRP A 20 3.14 -1.79 -5.99
C TRP A 20 3.14 -0.85 -4.79
N HIS A 21 2.27 0.15 -4.80
CA HIS A 21 2.15 1.15 -3.74
C HIS A 21 0.82 1.00 -3.02
N PHE A 22 0.89 0.75 -1.71
CA PHE A 22 -0.27 0.69 -0.84
C PHE A 22 -0.37 2.01 -0.08
N HIS A 23 -1.40 2.79 -0.36
CA HIS A 23 -1.70 4.03 0.34
C HIS A 23 -2.79 3.77 1.38
N ILE A 24 -2.40 3.77 2.65
CA ILE A 24 -3.32 3.58 3.77
C ILE A 24 -3.93 4.96 4.09
N TYR A 25 -5.25 5.05 4.06
CA TYR A 25 -5.99 6.29 4.24
C TYR A 25 -6.64 6.42 5.61
N PHE A 26 -6.63 7.64 6.14
CA PHE A 26 -7.31 8.06 7.37
C PHE A 26 -7.83 9.50 7.23
N HIS A 27 -9.01 9.79 7.77
CA HIS A 27 -9.64 11.11 7.66
C HIS A 27 -9.04 12.13 8.62
N GLN A 28 -8.88 13.37 8.14
CA GLN A 28 -8.43 14.51 8.95
C GLN A 28 -9.49 14.82 10.01
N GLY A 29 -9.12 14.72 11.29
CA GLY A 29 -10.06 14.89 12.41
C GLY A 29 -10.67 13.58 12.94
N ASN A 30 -10.39 12.44 12.32
CA ASN A 30 -10.70 11.14 12.92
C ASN A 30 -9.46 10.59 13.67
N ALA A 31 -9.41 10.85 14.98
CA ALA A 31 -8.28 10.44 15.82
C ALA A 31 -8.15 8.91 15.94
N GLU A 32 -9.27 8.18 15.87
CA GLU A 32 -9.30 6.71 15.93
C GLU A 32 -8.72 6.09 14.67
N GLU A 33 -9.12 6.57 13.49
CA GLU A 33 -8.52 6.13 12.22
C GLU A 33 -7.03 6.48 12.16
N HIS A 34 -6.63 7.69 12.57
CA HIS A 34 -5.22 8.05 12.63
C HIS A 34 -4.43 7.11 13.55
N HIS A 35 -4.95 6.83 14.75
CA HIS A 35 -4.31 5.90 15.68
C HIS A 35 -4.18 4.50 15.08
N THR A 36 -5.25 3.97 14.50
CA THR A 36 -5.29 2.65 13.86
C THR A 36 -4.31 2.57 12.69
N ALA A 37 -4.22 3.64 11.89
CA ALA A 37 -3.29 3.73 10.76
C ALA A 37 -1.82 3.72 11.24
N MET A 38 -1.52 4.43 12.33
CA MET A 38 -0.16 4.43 12.90
C MET A 38 0.18 3.08 13.53
N GLU A 39 -0.76 2.43 14.23
CA GLU A 39 -0.55 1.09 14.79
C GLU A 39 -0.27 0.07 13.67
N LEU A 40 -1.10 0.07 12.62
CA LEU A 40 -0.90 -0.80 11.46
C LEU A 40 0.47 -0.59 10.82
N ARG A 41 0.89 0.68 10.67
CA ARG A 41 2.22 1.04 10.15
C ARG A 41 3.35 0.45 10.98
N GLU A 42 3.28 0.56 12.30
CA GLU A 42 4.31 0.03 13.20
C GLU A 42 4.36 -1.50 13.16
N VAL A 43 3.21 -2.17 13.05
CA VAL A 43 3.18 -3.63 12.89
C VAL A 43 3.80 -4.06 11.56
N VAL A 44 3.49 -3.36 10.45
CA VAL A 44 4.10 -3.64 9.14
C VAL A 44 5.63 -3.47 9.20
N LEU A 45 6.12 -2.42 9.87
CA LEU A 45 7.56 -2.22 10.06
C LEU A 45 8.22 -3.33 10.87
N ARG A 46 7.56 -3.83 11.92
CA ARG A 46 8.03 -4.96 12.71
C ARG A 46 8.07 -6.25 11.89
N LEU A 47 6.96 -6.59 11.23
CA LEU A 47 6.86 -7.81 10.41
C LEU A 47 7.87 -7.83 9.27
N ARG A 48 8.11 -6.68 8.62
CA ARG A 48 9.19 -6.53 7.63
C ARG A 48 10.56 -6.80 8.24
N ARG A 49 10.86 -6.23 9.41
CA ARG A 49 12.13 -6.44 10.12
C ARG A 49 12.33 -7.92 10.47
N ASP A 50 11.26 -8.60 10.86
CA ASP A 50 11.27 -10.01 11.25
C ASP A 50 11.26 -10.97 10.03
N GLY A 51 11.24 -10.43 8.80
CA GLY A 51 11.36 -11.20 7.57
C GLY A 51 10.06 -11.82 7.06
N ALA A 52 8.89 -11.38 7.54
CA ALA A 52 7.60 -11.91 7.08
C ALA A 52 7.31 -11.59 5.61
N PHE A 53 7.75 -10.41 5.14
CA PHE A 53 7.61 -9.93 3.76
C PHE A 53 8.48 -8.69 3.53
N ILE A 54 8.65 -8.30 2.26
CA ILE A 54 9.29 -7.03 1.89
C ILE A 54 8.18 -5.98 1.76
N ALA A 55 8.24 -4.97 2.62
CA ALA A 55 7.34 -3.83 2.61
C ALA A 55 8.11 -2.61 3.12
N VAL A 56 8.22 -1.57 2.33
CA VAL A 56 9.00 -0.37 2.64
C VAL A 56 8.05 0.81 2.81
N PRO A 57 7.68 1.17 4.05
CA PRO A 57 6.91 2.38 4.29
C PRO A 57 7.74 3.60 3.92
N LEU A 58 7.14 4.55 3.20
CA LEU A 58 7.75 5.85 3.01
C LEU A 58 7.89 6.54 4.39
N PHE A 59 8.98 7.27 4.58
CA PHE A 59 9.28 7.92 5.86
C PHE A 59 8.17 8.89 6.29
N ARG A 60 7.53 9.55 5.31
CA ARG A 60 6.51 10.59 5.57
C ARG A 60 5.13 9.98 5.79
N VAL A 61 4.45 10.47 6.83
CA VAL A 61 3.01 10.38 6.99
C VAL A 61 2.42 11.75 6.63
N ASN A 62 1.52 11.79 5.67
CA ASN A 62 0.80 13.00 5.29
C ASN A 62 -0.46 13.08 6.15
N THR A 63 -0.55 14.09 7.02
CA THR A 63 -1.72 14.29 7.88
C THR A 63 -2.86 15.06 7.17
N GLU A 64 -2.60 15.55 5.96
CA GLU A 64 -3.51 16.32 5.11
C GLU A 64 -3.47 15.74 3.68
N PRO A 65 -4.42 16.11 2.78
CA PRO A 65 -4.39 15.65 1.40
C PRO A 65 -3.09 16.09 0.74
N MET A 66 -2.44 15.20 -0.01
CA MET A 66 -1.19 15.49 -0.69
C MET A 66 -1.14 14.78 -2.04
N GLY A 67 -0.87 15.53 -3.11
CA GLY A 67 -0.83 14.98 -4.46
C GLY A 67 -2.20 14.37 -4.87
N PRO A 68 -2.25 13.11 -5.35
CA PRO A 68 -3.50 12.46 -5.73
C PRO A 68 -4.29 11.91 -4.54
N HIS A 69 -3.77 12.02 -3.32
CA HIS A 69 -4.38 11.43 -2.12
C HIS A 69 -5.37 12.43 -1.48
N PRO A 70 -6.67 12.07 -1.38
CA PRO A 70 -7.72 13.00 -0.94
C PRO A 70 -7.79 13.21 0.57
N VAL A 71 -7.14 12.34 1.35
CA VAL A 71 -7.14 12.35 2.81
C VAL A 71 -5.73 12.12 3.37
N GLY A 72 -5.60 12.10 4.70
CA GLY A 72 -4.35 11.71 5.34
C GLY A 72 -3.92 10.32 4.88
N SER A 73 -2.62 10.15 4.63
CA SER A 73 -2.09 8.93 4.03
C SER A 73 -0.63 8.65 4.38
N TYR A 74 -0.25 7.39 4.29
CA TYR A 74 1.14 7.00 4.12
C TYR A 74 1.24 5.87 3.10
N GLU A 75 2.41 5.76 2.48
CA GLU A 75 2.69 4.77 1.44
C GLU A 75 3.48 3.60 2.02
N VAL A 76 3.18 2.40 1.53
CA VAL A 76 4.00 1.19 1.67
C VAL A 76 4.32 0.66 0.29
N CYS A 77 5.58 0.75 -0.10
CA CYS A 77 6.12 0.24 -1.34
C CYS A 77 6.44 -1.26 -1.18
N VAL A 78 5.94 -2.09 -2.10
CA VAL A 78 5.99 -3.55 -2.02
C VAL A 78 6.42 -4.13 -3.36
N PRO A 79 7.50 -4.93 -3.43
CA PRO A 79 7.89 -5.58 -4.68
C PRO A 79 6.92 -6.72 -5.02
N ALA A 80 6.80 -7.06 -6.31
CA ALA A 80 5.83 -8.03 -6.81
C ALA A 80 5.93 -9.40 -6.10
N GLU A 81 7.14 -9.81 -5.70
CA GLU A 81 7.45 -11.08 -5.03
C GLU A 81 6.74 -11.24 -3.69
N THR A 82 6.46 -10.14 -2.98
CA THR A 82 5.77 -10.18 -1.67
C THR A 82 4.43 -9.46 -1.68
N PHE A 83 3.93 -9.05 -2.85
CA PHE A 83 2.64 -8.40 -3.01
C PHE A 83 1.51 -9.21 -2.36
N ALA A 84 1.40 -10.50 -2.70
CA ALA A 84 0.32 -11.35 -2.20
C ALA A 84 0.34 -11.49 -0.67
N SER A 85 1.53 -11.63 -0.07
CA SER A 85 1.70 -11.71 1.38
C SER A 85 1.27 -10.42 2.08
N VAL A 86 1.70 -9.26 1.57
CA VAL A 86 1.33 -7.95 2.14
C VAL A 86 -0.16 -7.67 1.94
N PHE A 87 -0.70 -7.91 0.74
CA PHE A 87 -2.11 -7.73 0.44
C PHE A 87 -2.99 -8.60 1.35
N SER A 88 -2.65 -9.89 1.50
CA SER A 88 -3.38 -10.80 2.39
C SER A 88 -3.38 -10.33 3.85
N TYR A 89 -2.21 -9.91 4.35
CA TYR A 89 -2.09 -9.35 5.70
C TYR A 89 -2.94 -8.09 5.87
N LEU A 90 -2.87 -7.14 4.94
CA LEU A 90 -3.63 -5.89 5.01
C LEU A 90 -5.13 -6.13 4.89
N CYS A 91 -5.59 -7.03 4.01
CA CYS A 91 -7.00 -7.38 3.88
C CYS A 91 -7.60 -7.91 5.18
N THR A 92 -6.82 -8.63 5.98
CA THR A 92 -7.28 -9.25 7.23
C THR A 92 -7.08 -8.35 8.46
N ASN A 93 -6.16 -7.38 8.41
CA ASN A 93 -5.75 -6.59 9.58
C ASN A 93 -5.97 -5.07 9.45
N ARG A 94 -6.46 -4.54 8.32
CA ARG A 94 -6.64 -3.08 8.13
C ARG A 94 -7.74 -2.43 8.98
N GLY A 95 -8.57 -3.23 9.66
CA GLY A 95 -9.77 -2.74 10.34
C GLY A 95 -10.69 -2.00 9.36
N SER A 96 -11.10 -0.78 9.71
CA SER A 96 -11.95 0.09 8.89
C SER A 96 -11.20 0.93 7.85
N LEU A 97 -9.85 0.96 7.87
CA LEU A 97 -9.04 1.84 7.02
C LEU A 97 -9.14 1.47 5.54
N SER A 98 -9.46 2.43 4.68
CA SER A 98 -9.39 2.23 3.23
C SER A 98 -7.94 2.18 2.76
N ILE A 99 -7.64 1.30 1.81
CA ILE A 99 -6.30 1.17 1.22
C ILE A 99 -6.43 1.26 -0.29
N PHE A 100 -5.72 2.21 -0.88
CA PHE A 100 -5.59 2.34 -2.32
C PHE A 100 -4.31 1.64 -2.80
N ILE A 101 -4.39 0.92 -3.91
CA ILE A 101 -3.29 0.12 -4.46
C ILE A 101 -3.03 0.57 -5.90
N LEU A 102 -1.76 0.82 -6.21
CA LEU A 102 -1.26 1.26 -7.51
C LEU A 102 -0.09 0.40 -7.99
#